data_AF-A0A2N2C0M5-F1
#
_entry.id   AF-A0A2N2C0M5-F1
#
_cell.length_a   1.000
_cell.length_b   1.000
_cell.length_c   1.000
_cell.angle_alpha   90.00
_cell.angle_beta   90.00
_cell.angle_gamma   90.00
#
_symmetry.space_group_name_H-M   'P 1'
#
loop_
_entity.id
_entity.type
_entity.pdbx_description
1 polymer ?
#
loop_
_entity_poly.entity_id
_entity_poly.type
_entity_poly.pdbx_seq_one_letter_code
_entity_poly.pdbx_strand_id
1 'polypeptide(L)'
;MELFHLQTKNTSYAFTILPTGQLEHLYYGKKIRLDDPLVLSEKAVFPSGNCIVYDRNVPHISLEHRMLEYSTLGKGDIRQPIVEIIFPDTSYVSDFVFLKAEKRRGKEEFYHGTRGTRG
;
A
#
# COMPACT_ATOMS: atom_id res chain seq x y z
N MET A 1 12.59 6.69 4.86
CA MET A 1 11.25 6.11 4.66
C MET A 1 10.73 5.70 6.03
N GLU A 2 9.43 5.87 6.29
CA GLU A 2 8.84 5.52 7.58
C GLU A 2 8.45 4.03 7.60
N LEU A 3 8.89 3.30 8.61
CA LEU A 3 8.63 1.87 8.79
C LEU A 3 7.45 1.64 9.74
N PHE A 4 6.45 0.92 9.25
CA PHE A 4 5.34 0.41 10.06
C PHE A 4 5.58 -1.07 10.35
N HIS A 5 5.96 -1.39 11.58
CA HIS A 5 6.26 -2.77 12.00
C HIS A 5 5.29 -3.23 13.10
N LEU A 6 4.39 -4.14 12.73
CA LEU A 6 3.44 -4.77 13.64
C LEU A 6 4.01 -6.12 14.08
N GLN A 7 4.10 -6.32 15.39
CA GLN A 7 4.66 -7.54 15.97
C GLN A 7 3.63 -8.21 16.86
N THR A 8 3.37 -9.49 16.60
CA THR A 8 2.65 -10.36 17.52
C THR A 8 3.63 -11.11 18.43
N LYS A 9 3.16 -12.16 19.11
CA LYS A 9 4.04 -13.09 19.84
C LYS A 9 5.05 -13.74 18.89
N ASN A 10 4.59 -14.21 17.73
CA ASN A 10 5.36 -15.10 16.86
C ASN A 10 5.47 -14.62 15.41
N THR A 11 4.81 -13.52 15.03
CA THR A 11 4.81 -13.01 13.66
C THR A 11 5.18 -11.53 13.59
N SER A 12 5.75 -11.15 12.45
CA SER A 12 6.02 -9.76 12.06
C SER A 12 5.26 -9.45 10.77
N TYR A 13 4.62 -8.29 10.73
CA TYR A 13 4.04 -7.68 9.53
C TYR A 13 4.66 -6.30 9.37
N ALA A 14 5.25 -6.02 8.21
CA ALA A 14 5.96 -4.77 7.97
C ALA A 14 5.67 -4.19 6.60
N PHE A 15 5.52 -2.88 6.54
CA PHE A 15 5.40 -2.10 5.32
C PHE A 15 6.03 -0.71 5.50
N THR A 16 6.28 -0.02 4.40
CA THR A 16 6.91 1.31 4.38
C THR A 16 6.22 2.24 3.39
N ILE A 17 6.47 3.54 3.51
CA ILE A 17 6.05 4.54 2.52
C ILE A 17 7.16 4.69 1.48
N LEU A 18 6.81 4.50 0.20
CA LEU A 18 7.68 4.77 -0.94
C LEU A 18 7.88 6.28 -1.13
N PRO A 19 8.98 6.72 -1.80
CA PRO A 19 9.17 8.12 -2.17
C PRO A 19 8.01 8.73 -2.97
N THR A 20 7.28 7.90 -3.71
CA THR A 20 6.10 8.28 -4.51
C THR A 20 4.81 8.41 -3.70
N GLY A 21 4.83 8.05 -2.41
CA GLY A 21 3.69 8.12 -1.49
C GLY A 21 2.87 6.83 -1.37
N GLN A 22 3.01 5.86 -2.28
CA GLN A 22 2.38 4.55 -2.13
C GLN A 22 3.00 3.75 -0.99
N LEU A 23 2.23 2.81 -0.46
CA LEU A 23 2.69 1.89 0.58
C LEU A 23 3.27 0.62 -0.05
N GLU A 24 4.48 0.25 0.34
CA GLU A 24 5.16 -0.98 -0.06
C GLU A 24 5.15 -1.99 1.09
N HIS A 25 4.57 -3.15 0.82
CA HIS A 25 4.63 -4.31 1.67
C HIS A 25 6.07 -4.85 1.70
N LEU A 26 6.63 -5.04 2.89
CA LEU A 26 8.00 -5.53 3.06
C LEU A 26 8.05 -6.98 3.50
N TYR A 27 7.20 -7.37 4.45
CA TYR A 27 7.28 -8.67 5.06
C TYR A 27 6.01 -9.08 5.79
N TYR A 28 5.64 -10.35 5.62
CA TYR A 28 4.74 -11.05 6.53
C TYR A 28 5.25 -12.46 6.80
N GLY A 29 5.41 -12.80 8.08
CA GLY A 29 5.88 -14.14 8.46
C GLY A 29 6.35 -14.25 9.90
N LYS A 30 7.33 -15.13 10.14
CA LYS A 30 7.92 -15.37 11.47
C LYS A 30 8.46 -14.07 12.05
N LYS A 31 8.39 -13.92 13.38
CA LYS A 31 8.90 -12.73 14.06
C LYS A 31 10.37 -12.49 13.74
N ILE A 32 10.61 -11.37 13.07
CA ILE A 32 11.93 -10.81 12.77
C ILE A 32 12.11 -9.47 13.47
N ARG A 33 13.37 -9.09 13.69
CA ARG A 33 13.77 -7.74 14.05
C ARG A 33 14.05 -6.96 12.77
N LEU A 34 13.40 -5.82 12.61
CA LEU A 34 13.54 -4.95 11.45
C LEU A 34 13.66 -3.52 11.96
N ASP A 35 14.84 -2.92 11.79
CA ASP A 35 15.13 -1.55 12.24
C ASP A 35 15.17 -0.57 11.04
N ASP A 36 15.43 -1.07 9.82
CA ASP A 36 15.50 -0.28 8.58
C ASP A 36 14.64 -0.93 7.48
N PRO A 37 13.64 -0.22 6.91
CA PRO A 37 12.80 -0.74 5.84
C PRO A 37 13.57 -1.04 4.54
N LEU A 38 14.70 -0.36 4.29
CA LEU A 38 15.48 -0.50 3.05
C LEU A 38 16.15 -1.87 2.89
N VAL A 39 16.23 -2.64 3.98
CA VAL A 39 16.81 -3.99 3.96
C VAL A 39 15.92 -4.96 3.17
N LEU A 40 14.60 -4.76 3.21
CA LEU A 40 13.62 -5.62 2.56
C LEU A 40 12.91 -4.96 1.36
N SER A 41 13.01 -3.64 1.24
CA SER A 41 12.48 -2.91 0.08
C SER A 41 13.22 -3.35 -1.19
N GLU A 42 12.48 -3.44 -2.29
CA GLU A 42 13.04 -3.82 -3.57
C GLU A 42 14.02 -2.74 -4.07
N LYS A 43 15.22 -3.13 -4.48
CA LYS A 43 16.23 -2.19 -4.99
C LYS A 43 16.15 -2.15 -6.52
N ALA A 44 15.56 -1.08 -7.06
CA ALA A 44 15.56 -0.81 -8.49
C ALA A 44 16.39 0.44 -8.78
N VAL A 45 17.33 0.34 -9.72
CA VAL A 45 18.20 1.46 -10.13
C VAL A 45 17.79 2.01 -11.50
N PHE A 46 17.09 1.20 -12.31
CA PHE A 46 16.66 1.57 -13.66
C PHE A 46 15.15 1.36 -13.83
N PRO A 47 14.46 2.24 -14.58
CA PRO A 47 13.11 1.96 -15.02
C PRO A 47 13.10 0.69 -15.88
N SER A 48 12.10 -0.16 -15.68
CA SER A 48 11.85 -1.25 -16.61
C SER A 48 11.30 -0.69 -17.93
N GLY A 49 11.87 -1.10 -19.07
CA GLY A 49 11.58 -0.52 -20.38
C GLY A 49 10.12 -0.67 -20.85
N ASN A 50 9.34 -1.56 -20.22
CA ASN A 50 7.93 -1.80 -20.51
C ASN A 50 6.98 -1.24 -19.43
N CYS A 51 7.49 -0.73 -18.31
CA CYS A 51 6.65 -0.24 -17.23
C CYS A 51 6.28 1.23 -17.43
N ILE A 52 5.13 1.61 -16.86
CA ILE A 52 4.73 3.01 -16.77
C ILE A 52 5.60 3.70 -15.72
N VAL A 53 6.23 4.80 -16.12
CA VAL A 53 6.91 5.71 -15.19
C VAL A 53 5.84 6.45 -14.39
N TYR A 54 5.67 6.06 -13.12
CA TYR A 54 4.69 6.67 -12.23
C TYR A 54 5.03 8.13 -11.91
N ASP A 55 6.28 8.40 -11.54
CA ASP A 55 6.79 9.76 -11.26
C ASP A 55 8.14 9.95 -11.97
N ARG A 56 8.25 11.04 -12.74
CA ARG A 56 9.44 11.38 -13.52
C ARG A 56 10.65 11.75 -12.64
N ASN A 57 10.42 12.17 -11.40
CA ASN A 57 11.49 12.49 -10.45
C ASN A 57 12.13 11.23 -9.85
N VAL A 58 11.37 10.12 -9.81
CA VAL A 58 11.82 8.82 -9.31
C VAL A 58 11.50 7.70 -10.32
N PRO A 59 12.08 7.76 -11.53
CA PRO A 59 11.64 6.93 -12.66
C PRO A 59 11.91 5.43 -12.48
N HIS A 60 12.79 5.07 -11.56
CA HIS A 60 13.13 3.68 -11.23
C HIS A 60 12.04 2.98 -10.40
N ILE A 61 11.03 3.72 -9.89
CA ILE A 61 9.90 3.14 -9.17
C ILE A 61 8.75 2.88 -10.15
N SER A 62 8.48 1.59 -10.40
CA SER A 62 7.30 1.12 -11.12
C SER A 62 6.33 0.46 -10.14
N LEU A 63 5.07 0.89 -10.13
CA LEU A 63 4.04 0.32 -9.25
C LEU A 63 3.76 -1.16 -9.56
N GLU A 64 3.96 -1.60 -10.81
CA GLU A 64 3.84 -2.98 -11.26
C GLU A 64 4.87 -3.92 -10.59
N HIS A 65 6.08 -3.42 -10.38
CA HIS A 65 7.18 -4.20 -9.81
C HIS A 65 7.17 -4.19 -8.28
N ARG A 66 6.64 -3.13 -7.68
CA ARG A 66 6.55 -3.00 -6.23
C ARG A 66 5.53 -3.97 -5.64
N MET A 67 5.81 -4.47 -4.44
CA MET A 67 4.83 -5.15 -3.61
C MET A 67 3.96 -4.10 -2.93
N LEU A 68 2.88 -3.66 -3.58
CA LEU A 68 2.01 -2.64 -2.99
C LEU A 68 1.19 -3.23 -1.84
N GLU A 69 1.15 -2.51 -0.73
CA GLU A 69 0.32 -2.84 0.43
C GLU A 69 -1.18 -2.64 0.11
N TYR A 70 -1.49 -1.67 -0.75
CA TYR A 70 -2.84 -1.40 -1.20
C TYR A 70 -2.86 -0.98 -2.67
N SER A 71 -3.19 -1.92 -3.56
CA SER A 71 -3.21 -1.69 -5.01
C SER A 71 -4.56 -1.14 -5.49
N THR A 72 -4.48 -0.16 -6.38
CA THR A 72 -5.62 0.50 -7.04
C THR A 72 -5.43 0.51 -8.55
N LEU A 73 -6.50 0.80 -9.29
CA LEU A 73 -6.47 0.78 -10.75
C LEU A 73 -6.10 2.14 -11.35
N GLY A 74 -5.34 2.12 -12.45
CA GLY A 74 -5.16 3.28 -13.34
C GLY A 74 -3.84 4.05 -13.22
N LYS A 75 -2.85 3.54 -12.48
CA LYS A 75 -1.53 4.19 -12.29
C LYS A 75 -0.31 3.34 -12.69
N GLY A 76 -0.55 2.29 -13.47
CA GLY A 76 0.50 1.48 -14.08
C GLY A 76 0.76 0.14 -13.42
N ASP A 77 0.11 -0.15 -12.29
CA ASP A 77 -0.04 -1.52 -11.83
C ASP A 77 -1.15 -2.21 -12.63
N ILE A 78 -0.77 -3.20 -13.45
CA ILE A 78 -1.69 -3.98 -14.31
C ILE A 78 -2.15 -5.28 -13.65
N ARG A 79 -1.71 -5.55 -12.42
CA ARG A 79 -2.14 -6.73 -11.65
C ARG A 79 -3.56 -6.50 -11.12
N GLN A 80 -4.13 -7.53 -10.49
CA GLN A 80 -5.46 -7.43 -9.89
C GLN A 80 -5.47 -6.40 -8.73
N PRO A 81 -6.34 -5.38 -8.77
CA PRO A 81 -6.42 -4.37 -7.72
C PRO A 81 -7.15 -4.90 -6.48
N ILE A 82 -6.87 -4.33 -5.31
CA ILE A 82 -7.63 -4.60 -4.08
C ILE A 82 -9.00 -3.92 -4.13
N VAL A 83 -9.06 -2.71 -4.70
CA VAL A 83 -10.29 -1.94 -4.82
C VAL A 83 -10.41 -1.29 -6.19
N GLU A 84 -11.64 -1.20 -6.65
CA GLU A 84 -12.05 -0.43 -7.82
C GLU A 84 -13.13 0.55 -7.39
N ILE A 85 -12.98 1.82 -7.77
CA ILE A 85 -13.92 2.90 -7.40
C ILE A 85 -14.41 3.52 -8.70
N ILE A 86 -15.72 3.47 -8.92
CA ILE A 86 -16.37 4.14 -10.04
C ILE A 86 -16.85 5.50 -9.56
N PHE A 87 -16.29 6.56 -10.13
CA PHE A 87 -16.64 7.92 -9.81
C PHE A 87 -17.90 8.37 -10.59
N PRO A 88 -18.60 9.44 -10.15
CA PRO A 88 -19.78 9.95 -10.85
C PRO A 88 -19.54 10.36 -12.30
N ASP A 89 -18.28 10.70 -12.65
CA ASP A 89 -17.86 11.04 -14.01
C ASP A 89 -17.51 9.80 -14.85
N THR A 90 -17.85 8.59 -14.37
CA THR A 90 -17.56 7.28 -14.98
C THR A 90 -16.08 6.92 -15.06
N SER A 91 -15.19 7.76 -14.53
CA SER A 91 -13.80 7.38 -14.36
C SER A 91 -13.67 6.32 -13.27
N TYR A 92 -12.59 5.55 -13.35
CA TYR A 92 -12.30 4.47 -12.41
C TYR A 92 -10.84 4.47 -11.95
N VAL A 93 -10.12 5.57 -12.20
CA VAL A 93 -8.72 5.76 -11.83
C VAL A 93 -8.65 6.25 -10.38
N SER A 94 -7.95 5.51 -9.53
CA SER A 94 -7.72 5.89 -8.13
C SER A 94 -6.24 5.77 -7.79
N ASP A 95 -5.73 6.76 -7.06
CA ASP A 95 -4.30 6.87 -6.72
C ASP A 95 -4.17 7.18 -5.24
N PHE A 96 -3.95 6.13 -4.46
CA PHE A 96 -3.86 6.26 -3.01
C PHE A 96 -2.42 6.53 -2.59
N VAL A 97 -2.22 7.74 -2.08
CA VAL A 97 -0.98 8.20 -1.47
C VAL A 97 -1.16 8.33 0.03
N PHE A 98 -0.11 7.99 0.78
CA PHE A 98 -0.11 8.10 2.23
C PHE A 98 -0.36 9.55 2.66
N LEU A 99 -1.32 9.74 3.56
CA LEU A 99 -1.64 11.04 4.15
C LEU A 99 -1.19 11.14 5.61
N LYS A 100 -1.60 10.17 6.44
CA LYS A 100 -1.36 10.17 7.89
C LYS A 100 -1.52 8.76 8.45
N ALA A 101 -0.76 8.46 9.51
CA ALA A 101 -0.98 7.31 10.38
C ALA A 101 -1.37 7.77 11.80
N GLU A 102 -2.16 6.96 12.49
CA GLU A 102 -2.50 7.14 13.90
C GLU A 102 -2.41 5.80 14.61
N LYS A 103 -1.72 5.77 15.76
CA LYS A 103 -1.59 4.58 16.60
C LYS A 103 -2.53 4.69 17.80
N ARG A 104 -3.48 3.75 17.91
CA ARG A 104 -4.42 3.66 19.04
C ARG A 104 -4.15 2.42 19.88
N ARG A 105 -4.57 2.47 21.14
CA ARG A 105 -4.52 1.33 22.06
C ARG A 105 -5.85 0.58 22.03
N GLY A 106 -5.78 -0.74 21.90
CA GLY A 106 -6.96 -1.60 21.84
C GLY A 106 -7.60 -1.63 20.46
N LYS A 107 -8.78 -2.25 20.37
CA LYS A 107 -9.58 -2.37 19.15
C LYS A 107 -11.02 -1.98 19.50
N GLU A 108 -11.52 -0.93 18.86
CA GLU A 108 -12.92 -0.52 18.97
C GLU A 108 -13.82 -1.53 18.25
N GLU A 109 -15.06 -1.70 18.73
CA GLU A 109 -16.04 -2.54 18.06
C GLU A 109 -16.49 -1.90 16.75
N PHE A 110 -16.67 -2.74 15.73
CA PHE A 110 -17.08 -2.30 14.41
C PHE A 110 -18.60 -2.05 14.40
N TYR A 111 -19.04 -0.85 14.02
CA TYR A 111 -20.47 -0.56 13.86
C TYR A 111 -21.05 -1.32 12.67
N HIS A 112 -21.97 -2.24 12.95
CA HIS A 112 -22.76 -2.91 11.92
C HIS A 112 -24.00 -2.05 11.66
N GLY A 113 -23.98 -1.23 10.61
CA GLY A 113 -25.17 -0.48 10.22
C GLY A 113 -26.31 -1.44 9.89
N THR A 114 -27.29 -1.59 10.79
CA THR A 114 -28.53 -2.28 10.47
C THR A 114 -29.29 -1.44 9.45
N ARG A 115 -29.51 -1.99 8.25
CA ARG A 115 -30.42 -1.39 7.27
C ARG A 115 -31.80 -1.31 7.92
N GLY A 116 -32.24 -0.11 8.24
CA GLY A 116 -33.60 0.14 8.71
C GLY A 116 -34.59 -0.38 7.68
N THR A 117 -35.47 -1.28 8.12
CA THR A 117 -36.71 -1.59 7.42
C THR A 117 -37.54 -0.32 7.35
N ARG A 118 -37.66 0.27 6.16
CA ARG A 118 -38.70 1.26 5.88
C ARG A 118 -40.00 0.50 5.60
N GLY A 119 -41.03 0.82 6.37
CA GLY A 119 -42.41 0.40 6.12
C GLY A 119 -43.05 1.16 4.97
#